data_AF-A0AAV6YK44-F1
#
_entry.id   AF-A0AAV6YK44-F1
#
_cell.length_a   1.000
_cell.length_b   1.000
_cell.length_c   1.000
_cell.angle_alpha   90.00
_cell.angle_beta   90.00
_cell.angle_gamma   90.00
#
_symmetry.space_group_name_H-M   'P 1'
#
loop_
_entity.id
_entity.type
_entity.pdbx_description
1 polymer ?
#
loop_
_entity_poly.entity_id
_entity_poly.type
_entity_poly.pdbx_seq_one_letter_code
_entity_poly.pdbx_strand_id
1 'polypeptide(L)'
;MLIRRKEAKDYGTKRLVEGAITPGETCLIIEDVVTSGSSVLETAEVLRREGLRVTDAIVLVDREQGGREKLAAAGIRLHSIYTLTQILEMLQRQGKVDTEMVEDVRRFIAENQVTAPIPTACTALSYSARAALPVTHPMAKRLLLLMEKKRSNLCVSADVTDAAELLRLAAELGPSICLLKTHVDILEDFTSDVSSQLRALALQHDFLIFEDRKFADIGNTVKHQYQGKPPLPAASALRGALWPH
;
A
#
# COMPACT_ATOMS: atom_id res chain seq x y z
N MET A 1 -8.72 5.52 26.87
CA MET A 1 -8.54 5.50 25.41
C MET A 1 -7.45 4.50 25.11
N LEU A 2 -7.69 3.58 24.19
CA LEU A 2 -6.70 2.58 23.75
C LEU A 2 -6.20 2.96 22.36
N ILE A 3 -4.90 2.79 22.11
CA ILE A 3 -4.31 3.01 20.79
C ILE A 3 -3.68 1.70 20.34
N ARG A 4 -4.14 1.16 19.20
CA ARG A 4 -3.52 0.00 18.54
C ARG A 4 -2.29 0.47 17.77
N ARG A 5 -1.15 -0.17 18.02
CA ARG A 5 0.07 0.04 17.22
C ARG A 5 0.08 -0.90 16.01
N LYS A 6 0.73 -0.46 14.94
CA LYS A 6 0.96 -1.27 13.73
C LYS A 6 1.99 -2.37 13.96
N GLU A 7 2.95 -2.17 14.87
CA GLU A 7 4.01 -3.13 15.19
C GLU A 7 4.25 -3.24 16.71
N ALA A 8 4.63 -4.44 17.17
CA ALA A 8 5.02 -4.67 18.57
C ALA A 8 6.46 -4.22 18.81
N LYS A 9 6.77 -3.70 20.01
CA LYS A 9 8.15 -3.39 20.39
C LYS A 9 8.96 -4.69 20.59
N ASP A 10 10.21 -4.71 20.11
CA ASP A 10 11.17 -5.80 20.35
C ASP A 10 11.68 -5.86 21.81
N TYR A 11 11.57 -4.76 22.57
CA TYR A 11 11.95 -4.69 23.98
C TYR A 11 10.78 -4.19 24.84
N GLY A 12 10.50 -4.92 25.93
CA GLY A 12 9.41 -4.66 26.89
C GLY A 12 8.20 -5.59 26.73
N THR A 13 7.08 -5.29 27.40
CA THR A 13 5.83 -6.04 27.22
C THR A 13 5.39 -5.92 25.75
N LYS A 14 5.36 -7.03 25.01
CA LYS A 14 5.00 -7.17 23.58
C LYS A 14 3.53 -6.84 23.27
N ARG A 15 2.97 -5.81 23.90
CA ARG A 15 1.56 -5.42 23.81
C ARG A 15 1.33 -4.60 22.55
N LEU A 16 0.33 -5.00 21.77
CA LEU A 16 -0.12 -4.31 20.55
C LEU A 16 -1.05 -3.13 20.85
N VAL A 17 -1.46 -2.96 22.11
CA VAL A 17 -2.41 -1.95 22.57
C VAL A 17 -1.79 -1.15 23.70
N GLU A 18 -1.80 0.18 23.57
CA GLU A 18 -1.40 1.10 24.63
C GLU A 18 -2.61 1.65 25.37
N GLY A 19 -2.52 1.67 26.71
CA GLY A 19 -3.55 2.18 27.62
C GLY A 19 -3.83 1.22 28.76
N ALA A 20 -4.64 1.66 29.72
CA ALA A 20 -5.10 0.82 30.82
C ALA A 20 -6.24 -0.09 30.33
N ILE A 21 -6.11 -1.39 30.57
CA ILE A 21 -7.07 -2.42 30.19
C ILE A 21 -7.52 -3.11 31.48
N THR A 22 -8.82 -3.11 31.74
CA THR A 22 -9.41 -3.97 32.76
C THR A 22 -10.18 -5.09 32.04
N PRO A 23 -9.81 -6.37 32.22
CA PRO A 23 -10.54 -7.48 31.63
C PRO A 23 -12.03 -7.44 31.95
N GLY A 24 -12.89 -7.71 30.97
CA GLY A 24 -14.33 -7.66 31.07
C GLY A 24 -14.96 -6.32 30.67
N GLU A 25 -14.18 -5.25 30.54
CA GLU A 25 -14.68 -3.96 30.04
C GLU A 25 -15.11 -4.04 28.57
N THR A 26 -16.08 -3.20 28.22
CA THR A 26 -16.53 -3.03 26.84
C THR A 26 -15.70 -1.96 26.14
N CYS A 27 -15.16 -2.27 24.97
CA CYS A 27 -14.38 -1.36 24.15
C CYS A 27 -15.12 -1.08 22.83
N LEU A 28 -15.39 0.20 22.57
CA LEU A 28 -15.89 0.70 21.29
C LEU A 28 -14.70 0.97 20.35
N ILE A 29 -14.74 0.42 19.13
CA ILE A 29 -13.75 0.75 18.10
C ILE A 29 -14.22 2.01 17.36
N ILE A 30 -13.30 2.95 17.14
CA ILE A 30 -13.52 4.18 16.36
C ILE A 30 -12.53 4.17 15.18
N GLU A 31 -13.04 4.20 13.96
CA GLU A 31 -12.25 4.37 12.74
C GLU A 31 -12.80 5.52 11.88
N ASP A 32 -12.01 5.97 10.92
CA ASP A 32 -12.43 7.00 9.96
C ASP A 32 -13.34 6.41 8.86
N VAL A 33 -12.89 5.34 8.20
CA VAL A 33 -13.58 4.74 7.07
C VAL A 33 -13.58 3.21 7.16
N VAL A 34 -14.71 2.59 6.86
CA VAL A 34 -14.78 1.13 6.66
C VAL A 34 -15.02 0.82 5.19
N THR A 35 -14.22 -0.12 4.67
CA THR A 35 -14.42 -0.77 3.36
C THR A 35 -14.90 -2.20 3.57
N SER A 36 -13.95 -3.13 3.72
CA SER A 36 -14.19 -4.55 3.94
C SER A 36 -14.35 -4.93 5.42
N GLY A 37 -14.10 -4.00 6.36
CA GLY A 37 -14.15 -4.25 7.80
C GLY A 37 -12.95 -5.05 8.37
N SER A 38 -11.94 -5.41 7.56
CA SER A 38 -10.80 -6.22 8.03
C SER A 38 -9.97 -5.55 9.14
N SER A 39 -9.71 -4.25 9.05
CA SER A 39 -8.95 -3.51 10.09
C SER A 39 -9.66 -3.53 11.45
N VAL A 40 -10.97 -3.31 11.45
CA VAL A 40 -11.81 -3.38 12.64
C VAL A 40 -11.81 -4.79 13.22
N LEU A 41 -11.89 -5.83 12.39
CA LEU A 41 -11.83 -7.23 12.85
C LEU A 41 -10.48 -7.58 13.49
N GLU A 42 -9.37 -7.26 12.84
CA GLU A 42 -8.04 -7.48 13.40
C GLU A 42 -7.88 -6.77 14.75
N THR A 43 -8.36 -5.52 14.84
CA THR A 43 -8.33 -4.74 16.08
C THR A 43 -9.20 -5.41 17.15
N ALA A 44 -10.40 -5.86 16.79
CA ALA A 44 -11.31 -6.54 17.70
C ALA A 44 -10.73 -7.85 18.23
N GLU A 45 -10.05 -8.64 17.39
CA GLU A 45 -9.36 -9.85 17.81
C GLU A 45 -8.28 -9.57 18.85
N VAL A 46 -7.46 -8.55 18.63
CA VAL A 46 -6.41 -8.15 19.59
C VAL A 46 -7.04 -7.73 20.92
N LEU A 47 -8.06 -6.88 20.89
CA LEU A 47 -8.74 -6.41 22.11
C LEU A 47 -9.44 -7.56 22.85
N ARG A 48 -10.07 -8.50 22.13
CA ARG A 48 -10.68 -9.70 22.72
C ARG A 48 -9.65 -10.61 23.39
N ARG A 49 -8.44 -10.75 22.82
CA ARG A 49 -7.32 -11.50 23.44
C ARG A 49 -6.82 -10.83 24.72
N GLU A 50 -6.88 -9.50 24.80
CA GLU A 50 -6.58 -8.73 26.02
C GLU A 50 -7.75 -8.74 27.04
N GLY A 51 -8.80 -9.51 26.79
CA GLY A 51 -9.93 -9.71 27.72
C GLY A 51 -11.04 -8.66 27.61
N LEU A 52 -11.03 -7.82 26.56
CA LEU A 52 -12.07 -6.81 26.34
C LEU A 52 -13.25 -7.36 25.53
N ARG A 53 -14.44 -6.82 25.79
CA ARG A 53 -15.65 -7.09 25.01
C ARG A 53 -15.77 -6.06 23.88
N VAL A 54 -15.69 -6.53 22.64
CA VAL A 54 -15.87 -5.67 21.45
C VAL A 54 -17.16 -6.08 20.74
N THR A 55 -18.19 -5.23 20.87
CA THR A 55 -19.54 -5.45 20.34
C THR A 55 -19.93 -4.44 19.26
N ASP A 56 -19.29 -3.27 19.24
CA ASP A 56 -19.67 -2.15 18.38
C ASP A 56 -18.43 -1.49 17.79
N ALA A 57 -18.57 -0.95 16.59
CA ALA A 57 -17.61 -0.08 15.94
C ALA A 57 -18.35 1.13 15.36
N ILE A 58 -17.76 2.33 15.48
CA ILE A 58 -18.27 3.54 14.86
C ILE A 58 -17.29 4.09 13.82
N VAL A 59 -17.80 4.49 12.67
CA VAL A 59 -17.04 5.09 11.58
C VAL A 59 -17.68 6.37 11.06
N LEU A 60 -16.86 7.25 10.51
CA LEU A 60 -17.37 8.43 9.82
C LEU A 60 -18.02 8.03 8.48
N VAL A 61 -17.35 7.17 7.70
CA VAL A 61 -17.80 6.76 6.37
C VAL A 61 -17.80 5.24 6.20
N ASP A 62 -18.96 4.68 5.84
CA ASP A 62 -19.09 3.31 5.32
C ASP A 62 -19.02 3.34 3.79
N ARG A 63 -18.02 2.69 3.20
CA ARG A 63 -17.86 2.62 1.74
C ARG A 63 -18.78 1.61 1.06
N GLU A 64 -19.59 0.87 1.83
CA GLU A 64 -20.60 -0.07 1.32
C GLU A 64 -19.99 -1.23 0.52
N GLN A 65 -18.78 -1.67 0.88
CA GLN A 65 -18.05 -2.75 0.20
C GLN A 65 -18.04 -4.06 1.01
N GLY A 66 -19.11 -4.35 1.74
CA GLY A 66 -19.29 -5.58 2.52
C GLY A 66 -18.78 -5.55 3.96
N GLY A 67 -18.25 -4.41 4.43
CA GLY A 67 -17.71 -4.28 5.79
C GLY A 67 -18.74 -4.45 6.90
N ARG A 68 -19.97 -3.97 6.69
CA ARG A 68 -21.06 -4.08 7.66
C ARG A 68 -21.44 -5.53 7.91
N GLU A 69 -21.66 -6.30 6.85
CA GLU A 69 -22.06 -7.71 6.90
C GLU A 69 -20.94 -8.56 7.52
N LYS A 70 -19.69 -8.30 7.11
CA LYS A 70 -18.53 -9.00 7.64
C LYS A 70 -18.34 -8.78 9.14
N LEU A 71 -18.53 -7.54 9.61
CA LEU A 71 -18.46 -7.20 11.03
C LEU A 71 -19.62 -7.82 11.82
N ALA A 72 -20.84 -7.79 11.27
CA ALA A 72 -22.00 -8.41 11.89
C ALA A 72 -21.81 -9.92 12.07
N ALA A 73 -21.22 -10.61 11.09
CA ALA A 73 -20.89 -12.03 11.18
C ALA A 73 -19.87 -12.35 12.30
N ALA A 74 -19.03 -11.39 12.67
CA ALA A 74 -18.08 -11.49 13.79
C ALA A 74 -18.63 -10.95 15.12
N GLY A 75 -19.93 -10.67 15.20
CA GLY A 75 -20.61 -10.15 16.39
C GLY A 75 -20.30 -8.68 16.69
N ILE A 76 -19.96 -7.88 15.67
CA ILE A 76 -19.67 -6.45 15.80
C ILE A 76 -20.71 -5.66 15.02
N ARG A 77 -21.47 -4.80 15.69
CA ARG A 77 -22.40 -3.87 15.03
C ARG A 77 -21.63 -2.63 14.55
N LEU A 78 -21.66 -2.39 13.24
CA LEU A 78 -21.10 -1.19 12.63
C LEU A 78 -22.12 -0.03 12.64
N HIS A 79 -21.70 1.11 13.19
CA HIS A 79 -22.41 2.38 13.14
C HIS A 79 -21.65 3.33 12.23
N SER A 80 -22.31 3.95 11.25
CA SER A 80 -21.69 4.88 10.30
C SER A 80 -22.44 6.20 10.30
N ILE A 81 -21.72 7.33 10.32
CA ILE A 81 -22.38 8.64 10.19
C ILE A 81 -22.88 8.86 8.76
N TYR A 82 -22.04 8.52 7.78
CA TYR A 82 -22.39 8.57 6.36
C TYR A 82 -22.05 7.25 5.67
N THR A 83 -22.80 6.95 4.62
CA THR A 83 -22.44 5.98 3.59
C THR A 83 -21.86 6.70 2.37
N LEU A 84 -21.08 5.99 1.55
CA LEU A 84 -20.57 6.55 0.30
C LEU A 84 -21.70 6.98 -0.64
N THR A 85 -22.79 6.21 -0.72
CA THR A 85 -24.00 6.58 -1.46
C THR A 85 -24.59 7.89 -0.97
N GLN A 86 -24.76 8.08 0.34
CA GLN A 86 -25.25 9.35 0.90
C GLN A 86 -24.34 10.54 0.55
N ILE A 87 -23.02 10.36 0.63
CA ILE A 87 -22.06 11.41 0.27
C ILE A 87 -22.20 11.78 -1.21
N LEU A 88 -22.28 10.80 -2.11
CA LEU A 88 -22.43 11.03 -3.55
C LEU A 88 -23.74 11.75 -3.88
N GLU A 89 -24.85 11.34 -3.27
CA GLU A 89 -26.14 12.01 -3.46
C GLU A 89 -26.08 13.48 -3.02
N MET A 90 -25.44 13.77 -1.88
CA MET A 90 -25.26 15.13 -1.40
C MET A 90 -24.38 15.96 -2.35
N LEU A 91 -23.28 15.39 -2.84
CA LEU A 91 -22.37 16.08 -3.76
C LEU A 91 -23.01 16.31 -5.14
N GLN A 92 -23.78 15.35 -5.64
CA GLN A 92 -24.53 15.49 -6.89
C GLN A 92 -25.59 16.59 -6.78
N ARG A 93 -26.34 16.62 -5.68
CA ARG A 93 -27.31 17.70 -5.40
C ARG A 93 -26.68 19.09 -5.35
N GLN A 94 -25.41 19.19 -4.97
CA GLN A 94 -24.65 20.45 -4.94
C GLN A 94 -23.93 20.75 -6.27
N GLY A 95 -24.09 19.91 -7.29
CA GLY A 95 -23.38 20.05 -8.57
C GLY A 95 -21.87 19.90 -8.46
N LYS A 96 -21.37 19.22 -7.41
CA LYS A 96 -19.94 18.95 -7.20
C LYS A 96 -19.47 17.68 -7.90
N VAL A 97 -20.41 16.79 -8.23
CA VAL A 97 -20.19 15.53 -8.93
C VAL A 97 -21.29 15.40 -9.98
N ASP A 98 -20.94 14.97 -11.19
CA ASP A 98 -21.91 14.73 -12.27
C ASP A 98 -22.55 13.33 -12.15
N THR A 99 -23.60 13.12 -12.95
CA THR A 99 -24.33 11.84 -12.93
C THR A 99 -23.47 10.68 -13.41
N GLU A 100 -22.54 10.91 -14.35
CA GLU A 100 -21.67 9.85 -14.88
C GLU A 100 -20.77 9.29 -13.79
N MET A 101 -20.10 10.16 -13.02
CA MET A 101 -19.27 9.77 -11.89
C MET A 101 -20.07 9.04 -10.79
N VAL A 102 -21.30 9.47 -10.50
CA VAL A 102 -22.17 8.77 -9.52
C VAL A 102 -22.46 7.35 -9.99
N GLU A 103 -22.81 7.16 -11.26
CA GLU A 103 -23.09 5.83 -11.82
C GLU A 103 -21.84 4.93 -11.85
N ASP A 104 -20.67 5.50 -12.15
CA ASP A 104 -19.41 4.75 -12.13
C ASP A 104 -19.04 4.30 -10.71
N VAL A 105 -19.24 5.15 -9.70
CA VAL A 105 -19.00 4.73 -8.31
C VAL A 105 -20.03 3.70 -7.85
N ARG A 106 -21.31 3.83 -8.24
CA ARG A 106 -22.34 2.81 -7.96
C ARG A 106 -21.96 1.45 -8.54
N ARG A 107 -21.51 1.44 -9.80
CA ARG A 107 -21.01 0.23 -10.46
C ARG A 107 -19.81 -0.34 -9.73
N PHE A 108 -18.84 0.50 -9.36
CA PHE A 108 -17.68 0.10 -8.59
C PHE A 108 -18.09 -0.56 -7.25
N ILE A 109 -19.03 0.02 -6.51
CA ILE A 109 -19.53 -0.57 -5.25
C ILE A 109 -20.15 -1.95 -5.51
N ALA A 110 -20.99 -2.07 -6.54
CA ALA A 110 -21.64 -3.33 -6.88
C ALA A 110 -20.65 -4.44 -7.29
N GLU A 111 -19.62 -4.08 -8.07
CA GLU A 111 -18.60 -5.02 -8.54
C GLU A 111 -17.57 -5.41 -7.46
N ASN A 112 -17.39 -4.56 -6.44
CA ASN A 112 -16.35 -4.72 -5.42
C ASN A 112 -16.93 -5.02 -4.03
N GLN A 113 -17.97 -5.85 -3.97
CA GLN A 113 -18.50 -6.40 -2.72
C GLN A 113 -17.54 -7.46 -2.15
N VAL A 114 -16.98 -7.19 -0.97
CA VAL A 114 -16.09 -8.15 -0.30
C VAL A 114 -16.91 -9.19 0.43
N THR A 115 -17.43 -10.18 -0.30
CA THR A 115 -18.21 -11.32 0.23
C THR A 115 -17.35 -12.55 0.52
N ALA A 116 -16.08 -12.54 0.14
CA ALA A 116 -15.25 -13.73 0.19
C ALA A 116 -14.95 -14.16 1.64
N PRO A 117 -15.07 -15.48 1.95
CA PRO A 117 -14.55 -16.01 3.21
C PRO A 117 -13.06 -15.67 3.34
N ILE A 118 -12.60 -15.49 4.58
CA ILE A 118 -11.17 -15.38 4.90
C ILE A 118 -10.48 -16.53 4.15
N PRO A 119 -9.52 -16.27 3.23
CA PRO A 119 -8.86 -17.35 2.51
C PRO A 119 -8.23 -18.29 3.52
N THR A 120 -8.83 -19.48 3.69
CA THR A 120 -8.20 -20.59 4.40
C THR A 120 -6.91 -20.90 3.67
N ALA A 121 -5.78 -20.69 4.35
CA ALA A 121 -4.41 -20.98 3.91
C ALA A 121 -4.28 -21.03 2.38
N CYS A 122 -4.17 -19.85 1.76
CA CYS A 122 -3.86 -19.75 0.34
C CYS A 122 -2.67 -20.68 0.06
N THR A 123 -2.87 -21.72 -0.73
CA THR A 123 -1.77 -22.57 -1.22
C THR A 123 -0.87 -21.62 -2.00
N ALA A 124 0.19 -21.15 -1.35
CA ALA A 124 0.99 -20.06 -1.87
C ALA A 124 1.61 -20.52 -3.19
N LEU A 125 1.06 -20.03 -4.30
CA LEU A 125 1.64 -20.23 -5.62
C LEU A 125 3.10 -19.75 -5.58
N SER A 126 4.00 -20.51 -6.20
CA SER A 126 5.38 -20.08 -6.37
C SER A 126 5.46 -18.74 -7.13
N TYR A 127 6.60 -18.05 -7.05
CA TYR A 127 6.78 -16.81 -7.78
C TYR A 127 6.64 -17.04 -9.30
N SER A 128 7.23 -18.11 -9.81
CA SER A 128 7.05 -18.59 -11.19
C SER A 128 5.58 -18.84 -11.58
N ALA A 129 4.80 -19.52 -10.73
CA ALA A 129 3.38 -19.77 -11.01
C ALA A 129 2.56 -18.47 -11.03
N ARG A 130 2.85 -17.54 -10.11
CA ARG A 130 2.23 -16.20 -10.10
C ARG A 130 2.60 -15.41 -11.35
N ALA A 131 3.86 -15.47 -11.78
CA ALA A 131 4.36 -14.79 -12.98
C ALA A 131 3.70 -15.26 -14.29
N ALA A 132 3.17 -16.50 -14.30
CA ALA A 132 2.48 -17.09 -15.44
C ALA A 132 0.99 -16.74 -15.53
N LEU A 133 0.40 -16.10 -14.51
CA LEU A 133 -1.03 -15.74 -14.53
C LEU A 133 -1.31 -14.70 -15.62
N PRO A 134 -2.41 -14.84 -16.40
CA PRO A 134 -2.75 -13.92 -17.50
C PRO A 134 -2.90 -12.46 -17.06
N VAL A 135 -3.34 -12.24 -15.83
CA VAL A 135 -3.59 -10.91 -15.25
C VAL A 135 -2.33 -10.23 -14.69
N THR A 136 -1.17 -10.89 -14.73
CA THR A 136 0.05 -10.36 -14.10
C THR A 136 0.72 -9.30 -14.95
N HIS A 137 0.85 -8.10 -14.38
CA HIS A 137 1.52 -6.97 -15.01
C HIS A 137 2.98 -7.30 -15.40
N PRO A 138 3.50 -6.83 -16.55
CA PRO A 138 4.86 -7.16 -17.03
C PRO A 138 5.98 -6.90 -16.01
N MET A 139 5.92 -5.80 -15.25
CA MET A 139 6.91 -5.52 -14.20
C MET A 139 6.80 -6.48 -13.01
N ALA A 140 5.58 -6.84 -12.62
CA ALA A 140 5.37 -7.83 -11.57
C ALA A 140 5.88 -9.20 -12.03
N LYS A 141 5.64 -9.57 -13.29
CA LYS A 141 6.20 -10.78 -13.90
C LYS A 141 7.73 -10.78 -13.85
N ARG A 142 8.38 -9.66 -14.22
CA ARG A 142 9.84 -9.50 -14.12
C ARG A 142 10.33 -9.69 -12.69
N LEU A 143 9.71 -9.02 -11.71
CA LEU A 143 10.08 -9.13 -10.30
C LEU A 143 9.92 -10.56 -9.79
N LEU A 144 8.80 -11.22 -10.08
CA LEU A 144 8.53 -12.58 -9.62
C LEU A 144 9.52 -13.60 -10.20
N LEU A 145 9.81 -13.52 -11.51
CA LEU A 145 10.82 -14.37 -12.13
C LEU A 145 12.21 -14.11 -11.57
N LEU A 146 12.52 -12.85 -11.23
CA LEU A 146 13.76 -12.49 -10.58
C LEU A 146 13.88 -13.10 -9.18
N MET A 147 12.81 -13.02 -8.39
CA MET A 147 12.77 -13.57 -7.03
C MET A 147 12.98 -15.09 -7.04
N GLU A 148 12.37 -15.78 -8.01
CA GLU A 148 12.58 -17.20 -8.26
C GLU A 148 14.05 -17.49 -8.65
N LYS A 149 14.58 -16.76 -9.65
CA LYS A 149 15.94 -16.93 -10.17
C LYS A 149 17.00 -16.74 -9.09
N LYS A 150 16.87 -15.69 -8.27
CA LYS A 150 17.84 -15.33 -7.22
C LYS A 150 17.57 -16.02 -5.89
N ARG A 151 16.46 -16.76 -5.79
CA ARG A 151 15.94 -17.32 -4.53
C ARG A 151 15.90 -16.26 -3.41
N SER A 152 15.48 -15.05 -3.78
CA SER A 152 15.45 -13.90 -2.88
C SER A 152 14.19 -13.09 -3.12
N ASN A 153 13.48 -12.82 -2.05
CA ASN A 153 12.37 -11.88 -1.99
C ASN A 153 12.76 -10.60 -1.23
N LEU A 154 14.06 -10.38 -1.03
CA LEU A 154 14.58 -9.28 -0.23
C LEU A 154 14.54 -7.97 -1.04
N CYS A 155 13.84 -7.00 -0.46
CA CYS A 155 13.95 -5.58 -0.81
C CYS A 155 14.85 -4.89 0.22
N VAL A 156 15.90 -4.20 -0.23
CA VAL A 156 16.73 -3.38 0.66
C VAL A 156 16.26 -1.93 0.61
N SER A 157 16.01 -1.38 1.79
CA SER A 157 15.79 0.06 2.01
C SER A 157 17.15 0.75 2.14
N ALA A 158 17.64 1.38 1.07
CA ALA A 158 18.92 2.08 1.09
C ALA A 158 18.72 3.55 1.53
N ASP A 159 18.33 3.74 2.79
CA ASP A 159 18.02 5.05 3.37
C ASP A 159 19.31 5.75 3.85
N VAL A 160 20.17 6.09 2.90
CA VAL A 160 21.44 6.81 3.10
C VAL A 160 21.37 8.18 2.45
N THR A 161 22.22 9.11 2.90
CA THR A 161 22.23 10.50 2.40
C THR A 161 23.38 10.79 1.42
N ASP A 162 24.31 9.84 1.26
CA ASP A 162 25.49 9.96 0.38
C ASP A 162 25.38 9.01 -0.82
N ALA A 163 25.62 9.53 -2.04
CA ALA A 163 25.49 8.74 -3.25
C ALA A 163 26.55 7.64 -3.39
N ALA A 164 27.78 7.86 -2.90
CA ALA A 164 28.83 6.84 -2.97
C ALA A 164 28.47 5.65 -2.08
N GLU A 165 27.90 5.89 -0.91
CA GLU A 165 27.38 4.85 -0.03
C GLU A 165 26.21 4.10 -0.67
N LEU A 166 25.25 4.80 -1.30
CA LEU A 166 24.15 4.16 -2.02
C LEU A 166 24.68 3.21 -3.11
N LEU A 167 25.63 3.67 -3.92
CA LEU A 167 26.23 2.87 -4.99
C LEU A 167 27.02 1.68 -4.45
N ARG A 168 27.75 1.85 -3.34
CA ARG A 168 28.44 0.75 -2.64
C ARG A 168 27.45 -0.31 -2.16
N LEU A 169 26.38 0.09 -1.47
CA LEU A 169 25.33 -0.83 -1.03
C LEU A 169 24.68 -1.57 -2.20
N ALA A 170 24.39 -0.86 -3.29
CA ALA A 170 23.82 -1.46 -4.50
C ALA A 170 24.77 -2.48 -5.15
N ALA A 171 26.08 -2.23 -5.15
CA ALA A 171 27.09 -3.15 -5.69
C ALA A 171 27.27 -4.40 -4.79
N GLU A 172 27.37 -4.21 -3.47
CA GLU A 172 27.61 -5.31 -2.52
C GLU A 172 26.38 -6.20 -2.32
N LEU A 173 25.20 -5.59 -2.15
CA LEU A 173 23.95 -6.31 -1.89
C LEU A 173 23.24 -6.74 -3.17
N GLY A 174 23.60 -6.13 -4.30
CA GLY A 174 23.02 -6.37 -5.62
C GLY A 174 22.78 -7.85 -5.92
N PRO A 175 23.75 -8.77 -5.78
CA PRO A 175 23.57 -10.20 -6.04
C PRO A 175 22.50 -10.89 -5.18
N SER A 176 22.17 -10.34 -4.01
CA SER A 176 21.31 -10.96 -2.99
C SER A 176 19.89 -10.38 -2.93
N ILE A 177 19.62 -9.28 -3.61
CA ILE A 177 18.34 -8.56 -3.55
C ILE A 177 17.54 -8.65 -4.85
N CYS A 178 16.22 -8.61 -4.79
CA CYS A 178 15.37 -8.46 -5.98
C CYS A 178 14.97 -7.01 -6.24
N LEU A 179 15.01 -6.17 -5.21
CA LEU A 179 14.56 -4.78 -5.22
C LEU A 179 15.48 -3.93 -4.35
N LEU A 180 15.91 -2.78 -4.87
CA LEU A 180 16.57 -1.73 -4.10
C LEU A 180 15.61 -0.54 -4.04
N LYS A 181 15.18 -0.20 -2.83
CA LYS A 181 14.35 0.97 -2.57
C LYS A 181 15.23 2.17 -2.28
N THR A 182 14.94 3.30 -2.92
CA THR A 182 15.65 4.56 -2.75
C THR A 182 14.73 5.66 -2.21
N HIS A 183 15.34 6.68 -1.63
CA HIS A 183 14.79 8.01 -1.44
C HIS A 183 15.79 8.99 -2.05
N VAL A 184 15.66 9.31 -3.34
CA VAL A 184 16.65 10.22 -3.98
C VAL A 184 16.56 11.66 -3.46
N ASP A 185 15.46 12.01 -2.81
CA ASP A 185 15.21 13.33 -2.23
C ASP A 185 15.96 13.58 -0.91
N ILE A 186 16.50 12.54 -0.26
CA ILE A 186 17.35 12.67 0.94
C ILE A 186 18.85 12.61 0.62
N LEU A 187 19.22 12.35 -0.64
CA LEU A 187 20.62 12.34 -1.07
C LEU A 187 21.12 13.78 -1.24
N GLU A 188 22.21 14.12 -0.56
CA GLU A 188 22.78 15.47 -0.59
C GLU A 188 23.45 15.80 -1.93
N ASP A 189 23.94 14.78 -2.63
CA ASP A 189 24.77 14.86 -3.83
C ASP A 189 24.17 14.13 -5.05
N PHE A 190 22.84 14.02 -5.11
CA PHE A 190 22.15 13.35 -6.21
C PHE A 190 22.37 14.03 -7.57
N THR A 191 22.80 13.25 -8.56
CA THR A 191 22.97 13.70 -9.96
C THR A 191 22.43 12.67 -10.96
N SER A 192 22.32 13.07 -12.23
CA SER A 192 21.98 12.14 -13.31
C SER A 192 23.04 11.06 -13.53
N ASP A 193 24.29 11.33 -13.14
CA ASP A 193 25.38 10.35 -13.19
C ASP A 193 25.17 9.25 -12.15
N VAL A 194 24.82 9.61 -10.91
CA VAL A 194 24.43 8.64 -9.85
C VAL A 194 23.29 7.74 -10.32
N SER A 195 22.26 8.33 -10.97
CA SER A 195 21.15 7.56 -11.56
C SER A 195 21.62 6.57 -12.63
N SER A 196 22.60 6.96 -13.45
CA SER A 196 23.15 6.14 -14.52
C SER A 196 23.99 4.98 -13.96
N GLN A 197 24.82 5.26 -12.96
CA GLN A 197 25.61 4.24 -12.25
C GLN A 197 24.72 3.23 -11.52
N LEU A 198 23.69 3.71 -10.81
CA LEU A 198 22.74 2.84 -10.12
C LEU A 198 22.00 1.92 -11.08
N ARG A 199 21.61 2.45 -12.26
CA ARG A 199 21.03 1.64 -13.34
C ARG A 199 21.99 0.59 -13.87
N ALA A 200 23.28 0.92 -14.02
CA ALA A 200 24.29 -0.04 -14.45
C ALA A 200 24.42 -1.20 -13.44
N LEU A 201 24.45 -0.89 -12.14
CA LEU A 201 24.47 -1.91 -11.07
C LEU A 201 23.20 -2.76 -11.06
N ALA A 202 22.02 -2.16 -11.27
CA ALA A 202 20.75 -2.88 -11.35
C ALA A 202 20.71 -3.86 -12.54
N LEU A 203 21.30 -3.48 -13.68
CA LEU A 203 21.44 -4.37 -14.84
C LEU A 203 22.48 -5.47 -14.58
N GLN A 204 23.63 -5.10 -13.99
CA GLN A 204 24.73 -6.03 -13.71
C GLN A 204 24.32 -7.12 -12.73
N HIS A 205 23.62 -6.77 -11.65
CA HIS A 205 23.26 -7.69 -10.58
C HIS A 205 21.81 -8.19 -10.68
N ASP A 206 21.08 -7.77 -11.70
CA ASP A 206 19.68 -8.12 -11.95
C ASP A 206 18.82 -7.83 -10.70
N PHE A 207 18.55 -6.54 -10.46
CA PHE A 207 17.56 -6.09 -9.48
C PHE A 207 16.73 -4.93 -10.02
N LEU A 208 15.57 -4.69 -9.42
CA LEU A 208 14.73 -3.54 -9.75
C LEU A 208 15.03 -2.37 -8.81
N ILE A 209 14.87 -1.14 -9.30
CA ILE A 209 14.96 0.07 -8.49
C ILE A 209 13.53 0.53 -8.20
N PHE A 210 13.24 0.84 -6.94
CA PHE A 210 11.96 1.39 -6.50
C PHE A 210 12.18 2.71 -5.74
N GLU A 211 11.89 3.81 -6.41
CA GLU A 211 11.91 5.12 -5.76
C GLU A 211 10.66 5.30 -4.89
N ASP A 212 10.85 5.34 -3.58
CA ASP A 212 9.79 5.41 -2.59
C ASP A 212 9.34 6.85 -2.34
N ARG A 213 8.95 7.52 -3.42
CA ARG A 213 8.63 8.96 -3.39
C ARG A 213 7.34 9.31 -2.66
N LYS A 214 6.46 8.32 -2.46
CA LYS A 214 5.11 8.45 -1.86
C LYS A 214 4.31 9.62 -2.44
N PHE A 215 4.06 9.60 -3.75
CA PHE A 215 3.22 10.62 -4.41
C PHE A 215 1.84 10.72 -3.74
N ALA A 216 1.51 11.89 -3.20
CA ALA A 216 0.31 12.15 -2.41
C ALA A 216 -0.26 13.54 -2.68
N ASP A 217 -0.37 13.89 -3.97
CA ASP A 217 -0.91 15.17 -4.46
C ASP A 217 -2.00 14.90 -5.52
N ILE A 218 -2.65 15.93 -6.05
CA ILE A 218 -3.62 15.80 -7.14
C ILE A 218 -2.96 15.24 -8.40
N GLY A 219 -3.75 14.54 -9.23
CA GLY A 219 -3.27 13.80 -10.41
C GLY A 219 -2.39 14.62 -11.37
N ASN A 220 -2.72 15.89 -11.59
CA ASN A 220 -1.92 16.75 -12.45
C ASN A 220 -0.56 17.10 -11.82
N THR A 221 -0.53 17.36 -10.52
CA THR A 221 0.71 17.71 -9.80
C THR A 221 1.66 16.51 -9.74
N VAL A 222 1.15 15.31 -9.41
CA VAL A 222 1.98 14.09 -9.36
C VAL A 222 2.60 13.74 -10.71
N LYS A 223 1.90 14.04 -11.82
CA LYS A 223 2.46 13.88 -13.18
C LYS A 223 3.71 14.72 -13.38
N HIS A 224 3.68 15.99 -12.97
CA HIS A 224 4.84 16.88 -13.06
C HIS A 224 5.96 16.49 -12.10
N GLN A 225 5.62 16.05 -10.89
CA GLN A 225 6.60 15.56 -9.91
C GLN A 225 7.32 14.30 -10.42
N TYR A 226 6.60 13.39 -11.09
CA TYR A 226 7.15 12.15 -11.63
C TYR A 226 7.99 12.36 -12.90
N GLN A 227 7.55 13.21 -13.81
CA GLN A 227 8.23 13.44 -15.09
C GLN A 227 9.40 14.42 -15.00
N GLY A 228 9.45 15.23 -13.93
CA GLY A 228 10.32 16.41 -13.84
C GLY A 228 9.91 17.51 -14.82
N LYS A 229 10.64 18.63 -14.83
CA LYS A 229 10.52 19.62 -15.91
C LYS A 229 11.11 19.05 -17.20
N PRO A 230 10.45 19.17 -18.37
CA PRO A 230 11.12 18.88 -19.63
C PRO A 230 12.36 19.78 -19.77
N PRO A 231 13.48 19.28 -20.30
CA PRO A 231 14.61 20.14 -20.63
C PRO A 231 14.14 21.21 -21.63
N LEU A 232 14.70 22.42 -21.51
CA LEU A 232 14.55 23.48 -22.51
C LEU A 232 14.83 22.93 -23.92
N PRO A 233 14.21 23.46 -24.97
CA PRO A 233 14.14 22.85 -26.30
C PRO A 233 15.50 22.86 -27.02
N ALA A 234 16.37 21.92 -26.65
CA ALA A 234 17.56 21.52 -27.41
C ALA A 234 17.91 20.03 -27.22
N ALA A 235 17.27 19.32 -26.26
CA ALA A 235 17.59 17.92 -25.94
C ALA A 235 16.49 16.93 -26.36
N SER A 236 15.93 17.07 -27.56
CA SER A 236 14.83 16.21 -28.05
C SER A 236 15.25 14.84 -28.59
N ALA A 237 16.53 14.45 -28.53
CA ALA A 237 17.02 13.26 -29.24
C ALA A 237 17.08 11.94 -28.43
N LEU A 238 16.61 11.87 -27.18
CA LEU A 238 16.76 10.66 -26.34
C LEU A 238 15.48 10.18 -25.64
N ARG A 239 14.32 10.25 -26.31
CA ARG A 239 13.03 9.74 -25.77
C ARG A 239 12.75 8.24 -26.03
N GLY A 240 13.75 7.45 -26.44
CA GLY A 240 13.53 6.08 -26.92
C GLY A 240 13.84 4.92 -25.95
N ALA A 241 14.28 5.16 -24.71
CA ALA A 241 14.95 4.08 -23.94
C ALA A 241 14.36 3.75 -22.55
N LEU A 242 13.15 4.24 -22.22
CA LEU A 242 12.56 4.01 -20.89
C LEU A 242 11.37 3.03 -20.87
N TRP A 243 10.80 2.64 -22.01
CA TRP A 243 9.75 1.62 -22.08
C TRP A 243 9.53 1.16 -23.53
N PRO A 244 9.73 -0.12 -23.90
CA PRO A 244 9.15 -0.64 -25.14
C PRO A 244 7.64 -0.80 -24.95
N HIS A 245 6.87 -0.35 -25.95
CA HIS A 245 5.41 -0.46 -26.01
C HIS A 245 4.89 -1.86 -25.71
#